data_AF-A0A7R9KXN2-F1
#
_entry.id   AF-A0A7R9KXN2-F1
#
_cell.length_a   1.000
_cell.length_b   1.000
_cell.length_c   1.000
_cell.angle_alpha   90.00
_cell.angle_beta   90.00
_cell.angle_gamma   90.00
#
_symmetry.space_group_name_H-M   'P 1'
#
loop_
_entity.id
_entity.type
_entity.pdbx_description
1 polymer ?
#
loop_
_entity_poly.entity_id
_entity_poly.type
_entity_poly.pdbx_seq_one_letter_code
_entity_poly.pdbx_strand_id
1 'polypeptide(L)'
;FQNDHIVPDVLNACPLTTNKITFSNNLTVNLGNELTPTQVKDQPLVEWPVTPGTLYTLATIDPDAPSRISPTMRSVKHWLVVNIPDANITAGDILAGFIGSGPGKGSGLHRYITLIYKQTNRIKGLVRNDTIPSRLGFNMTKFALDHKLGEPVSGNFYHAQWDEYVDERDNDRAFRDDGIVPDVIDASPKGRIEVTFANNITVNLGTQLTPAQTSQQPLVEWQTVKCALYTLALVDPDAPSRVDPIYRNWRHWLVMNIPGKQISYGNIISAFEGPAPPAGTGYHRYVFLVYEQKQGYIEPPPRDDVNRQRFSIEEFATNYTLGEPVAGNYFLANINLHF
;
A
#
# COMPACT_ATOMS: atom_id res chain seq x y z
N PHE A 1 5.40 0.13 -28.64
CA PHE A 1 6.77 0.63 -28.35
C PHE A 1 6.99 2.04 -28.88
N GLN A 2 7.04 2.29 -30.19
CA GLN A 2 7.20 3.66 -30.72
C GLN A 2 5.96 4.53 -30.46
N ASN A 3 4.75 4.03 -30.74
CA ASN A 3 3.50 4.77 -30.53
C ASN A 3 3.31 5.20 -29.07
N ASP A 4 3.70 4.34 -28.12
CA ASP A 4 3.64 4.62 -26.68
C ASP A 4 4.87 5.38 -26.16
N HIS A 5 5.73 5.82 -27.08
CA HIS A 5 6.94 6.57 -26.80
C HIS A 5 7.86 5.81 -25.83
N ILE A 6 7.82 4.48 -25.78
CA ILE A 6 8.77 3.68 -24.99
C ILE A 6 10.16 3.77 -25.64
N VAL A 7 10.19 3.82 -26.96
CA VAL A 7 11.37 4.21 -27.75
C VAL A 7 11.10 5.60 -28.31
N PRO A 8 11.96 6.61 -28.09
CA PRO A 8 13.27 6.53 -27.44
C PRO A 8 13.30 6.82 -25.92
N ASP A 9 12.15 7.08 -25.27
CA ASP A 9 12.10 7.59 -23.89
C ASP A 9 12.72 6.66 -22.84
N VAL A 10 12.48 5.35 -22.96
CA VAL A 10 12.90 4.34 -21.99
C VAL A 10 14.00 3.45 -22.57
N LEU A 11 13.89 3.12 -23.85
CA LEU A 11 14.77 2.22 -24.58
C LEU A 11 15.30 2.87 -25.85
N ASN A 12 16.51 2.49 -26.26
CA ASN A 12 17.14 3.00 -27.48
C ASN A 12 16.64 2.28 -28.75
N ALA A 13 16.18 1.03 -28.63
CA ALA A 13 15.67 0.24 -29.74
C ALA A 13 14.43 -0.57 -29.36
N CYS A 14 13.62 -0.90 -30.36
CA CYS A 14 12.50 -1.82 -30.18
C CYS A 14 13.02 -3.25 -29.97
N PRO A 15 12.39 -4.04 -29.08
CA PRO A 15 12.67 -5.47 -28.98
C PRO A 15 12.40 -6.20 -30.31
N LEU A 16 13.19 -7.24 -30.59
CA LEU A 16 13.09 -8.00 -31.85
C LEU A 16 11.80 -8.81 -31.99
N THR A 17 11.23 -9.24 -30.86
CA THR A 17 10.02 -10.06 -30.79
C THR A 17 9.13 -9.61 -29.64
N THR A 18 7.87 -10.07 -29.64
CA THR A 18 6.95 -9.86 -28.53
C THR A 18 6.96 -11.08 -27.61
N ASN A 19 7.20 -10.88 -26.31
CA ASN A 19 7.03 -11.95 -25.33
C ASN A 19 5.55 -12.12 -24.98
N LYS A 20 5.15 -13.34 -24.64
CA LYS A 20 3.78 -13.65 -24.21
C LYS A 20 3.74 -13.56 -22.69
N ILE A 21 2.92 -12.65 -22.17
CA ILE A 21 2.70 -12.47 -20.73
C ILE A 21 1.25 -12.83 -20.45
N THR A 22 1.05 -13.74 -19.50
CA THR A 22 -0.29 -14.20 -19.10
C THR A 22 -0.42 -14.10 -17.58
N PHE A 23 -1.34 -13.27 -17.13
CA PHE A 23 -1.76 -13.16 -15.73
C PHE A 23 -2.86 -14.18 -15.43
N SER A 24 -3.30 -14.22 -14.17
CA SER A 24 -4.45 -15.00 -13.70
C SER A 24 -5.66 -14.82 -14.62
N ASN A 25 -6.51 -15.85 -14.69
CA ASN A 25 -7.71 -15.88 -15.55
C ASN A 25 -7.43 -15.76 -17.07
N ASN A 26 -6.26 -16.21 -17.53
CA ASN A 26 -5.82 -16.16 -18.94
C ASN A 26 -5.77 -14.74 -19.52
N LEU A 27 -5.57 -13.73 -18.68
CA LEU A 27 -5.47 -12.35 -19.13
C LEU A 27 -4.10 -12.11 -19.76
N THR A 28 -4.09 -11.71 -21.03
CA THR A 28 -2.85 -11.54 -21.81
C THR A 28 -2.49 -10.08 -22.01
N VAL A 29 -1.18 -9.80 -22.01
CA VAL A 29 -0.64 -8.50 -22.42
C VAL A 29 -0.47 -8.44 -23.93
N ASN A 30 -0.96 -7.37 -24.56
CA ASN A 30 -1.02 -7.16 -26.00
C ASN A 30 -0.57 -5.73 -26.36
N LEU A 31 0.75 -5.46 -26.26
CA LEU A 31 1.42 -4.25 -26.75
C LEU A 31 0.65 -2.94 -26.51
N GLY A 32 0.27 -2.67 -25.26
CA GLY A 32 -0.36 -1.41 -24.84
C GLY A 32 -1.85 -1.51 -24.51
N ASN A 33 -2.42 -2.71 -24.44
CA ASN A 33 -3.75 -2.87 -23.84
C ASN A 33 -3.76 -2.39 -22.38
N GLU A 34 -4.92 -1.93 -21.92
CA GLU A 34 -5.11 -1.51 -20.54
C GLU A 34 -5.51 -2.71 -19.68
N LEU A 35 -4.83 -2.90 -18.57
CA LEU A 35 -5.13 -3.92 -17.54
C LEU A 35 -5.13 -3.23 -16.17
N THR A 36 -6.10 -3.54 -15.31
CA THR A 36 -6.19 -2.86 -14.01
C THR A 36 -5.16 -3.43 -13.02
N PRO A 37 -4.71 -2.65 -12.01
CA PRO A 37 -3.82 -3.15 -10.97
C PRO A 37 -4.36 -4.41 -10.27
N THR A 38 -5.67 -4.52 -10.04
CA THR A 38 -6.32 -5.73 -9.52
C THR A 38 -6.06 -6.97 -10.40
N GLN A 39 -6.10 -6.81 -11.72
CA GLN A 39 -5.92 -7.89 -12.68
C GLN A 39 -4.46 -8.36 -12.78
N VAL A 40 -3.50 -7.46 -12.57
CA VAL A 40 -2.06 -7.70 -12.74
C VAL A 40 -1.28 -7.76 -11.42
N LYS A 41 -1.99 -7.97 -10.31
CA LYS A 41 -1.41 -7.94 -8.97
C LYS A 41 -0.44 -9.10 -8.68
N ASP A 42 -0.68 -10.26 -9.30
CA ASP A 42 0.07 -11.49 -9.09
C ASP A 42 1.12 -11.69 -10.20
N GLN A 43 2.20 -12.40 -9.88
CA GLN A 43 3.28 -12.65 -10.83
C GLN A 43 2.76 -13.37 -12.10
N PRO A 44 3.01 -12.86 -13.31
CA PRO A 44 2.55 -13.49 -14.53
C PRO A 44 3.45 -14.65 -14.96
N LEU A 45 2.91 -15.50 -15.83
CA LEU A 45 3.71 -16.36 -16.70
C LEU A 45 4.30 -15.49 -17.83
N VAL A 46 5.59 -15.66 -18.12
CA VAL A 46 6.27 -14.98 -19.23
C VAL A 46 6.97 -16.01 -20.10
N GLU A 47 6.65 -16.00 -21.39
CA GLU A 47 7.17 -16.92 -22.40
C GLU A 47 7.83 -16.13 -23.53
N TRP A 48 8.98 -16.59 -24.01
CA TRP A 48 9.69 -16.01 -25.15
C TRP A 48 10.46 -17.09 -25.91
N PRO A 49 10.90 -16.83 -27.16
CA PRO A 49 11.73 -17.76 -27.90
C PRO A 49 13.08 -18.04 -27.20
N VAL A 50 13.31 -19.28 -26.79
CA VAL A 50 14.51 -19.73 -26.09
C VAL A 50 15.55 -20.28 -27.06
N THR A 51 16.82 -19.94 -26.82
CA THR A 51 17.97 -20.59 -27.41
C THR A 51 18.56 -21.53 -26.36
N PRO A 52 18.60 -22.86 -26.58
CA PRO A 52 19.07 -23.82 -25.60
C PRO A 52 20.45 -23.47 -25.05
N GLY A 53 20.63 -23.61 -23.73
CA GLY A 53 21.89 -23.33 -23.05
C GLY A 53 22.25 -21.84 -22.92
N THR A 54 21.34 -20.93 -23.32
CA THR A 54 21.51 -19.49 -23.18
C THR A 54 20.89 -19.01 -21.88
N LEU A 55 21.59 -18.11 -21.17
CA LEU A 55 21.06 -17.43 -19.99
C LEU A 55 20.32 -16.15 -20.40
N TYR A 56 19.30 -15.79 -19.64
CA TYR A 56 18.48 -14.61 -19.89
C TYR A 56 18.36 -13.71 -18.66
N THR A 57 18.12 -12.42 -18.93
CA THR A 57 17.68 -11.43 -17.96
C THR A 57 16.24 -11.05 -18.28
N LEU A 58 15.38 -11.06 -17.27
CA LEU A 58 14.02 -10.51 -17.33
C LEU A 58 13.96 -9.25 -16.47
N ALA A 59 13.38 -8.19 -17.01
CA ALA A 59 13.07 -6.98 -16.25
C ALA A 59 11.66 -6.45 -16.56
N THR A 60 10.87 -6.14 -15.52
CA THR A 60 9.63 -5.35 -15.64
C THR A 60 9.85 -3.99 -15.01
N ILE A 61 9.58 -2.91 -15.75
CA ILE A 61 9.81 -1.52 -15.32
C ILE A 61 8.59 -0.63 -15.55
N ASP A 62 8.41 0.34 -14.66
CA ASP A 62 7.43 1.44 -14.78
C ASP A 62 8.21 2.77 -14.92
N PRO A 63 8.25 3.39 -16.11
CA PRO A 63 8.98 4.63 -16.36
C PRO A 63 8.19 5.88 -15.96
N ASP A 64 6.96 5.74 -15.49
CA ASP A 64 5.99 6.81 -15.36
C ASP A 64 5.75 7.21 -13.90
N ALA A 65 6.39 6.60 -12.90
CA ALA A 65 6.19 7.00 -11.51
C ALA A 65 6.79 8.38 -11.14
N PRO A 66 6.11 9.23 -10.34
CA PRO A 66 4.75 9.08 -9.81
C PRO A 66 3.63 9.30 -10.84
N SER A 67 3.88 10.07 -11.90
CA SER A 67 2.97 10.21 -13.04
C SER A 67 3.74 10.44 -14.33
N ARG A 68 3.17 10.02 -15.47
CA ARG A 68 3.82 10.17 -16.78
C ARG A 68 4.16 11.64 -17.11
N ILE A 69 3.38 12.58 -16.59
CA ILE A 69 3.59 14.03 -16.78
C ILE A 69 4.76 14.54 -15.94
N SER A 70 4.98 13.99 -14.75
CA SER A 70 6.08 14.36 -13.85
C SER A 70 6.75 13.12 -13.24
N PRO A 71 7.53 12.36 -14.04
CA PRO A 71 8.02 11.04 -13.64
C PRO A 71 9.32 11.13 -12.81
N THR A 72 9.28 11.83 -11.68
CA THR A 72 10.45 12.10 -10.82
C THR A 72 11.05 10.87 -10.14
N MET A 73 10.33 9.74 -10.06
CA MET A 73 10.79 8.49 -9.46
C MET A 73 11.23 7.44 -10.50
N ARG A 74 11.27 7.80 -11.78
CA ARG A 74 11.47 6.85 -12.87
C ARG A 74 12.87 6.23 -12.94
N SER A 75 13.02 4.99 -13.42
CA SER A 75 11.95 3.99 -13.57
C SER A 75 11.83 3.18 -12.28
N VAL A 76 10.64 2.70 -11.95
CA VAL A 76 10.43 1.75 -10.85
C VAL A 76 10.69 0.34 -11.38
N LYS A 77 11.58 -0.40 -10.71
CA LYS A 77 11.86 -1.82 -10.98
C LYS A 77 10.79 -2.70 -10.33
N HIS A 78 9.84 -3.17 -11.12
CA HIS A 78 8.78 -4.07 -10.68
C HIS A 78 9.24 -5.52 -10.55
N TRP A 79 10.12 -5.97 -11.45
CA TRP A 79 10.68 -7.33 -11.42
C TRP A 79 12.07 -7.33 -12.05
N LEU A 80 13.04 -8.04 -11.46
CA LEU A 80 14.37 -8.22 -12.05
C LEU A 80 14.93 -9.59 -11.68
N VAL A 81 15.14 -10.42 -12.69
CA VAL A 81 15.74 -11.75 -12.55
C VAL A 81 16.84 -11.90 -13.59
N VAL A 82 18.02 -12.32 -13.17
CA VAL A 82 19.17 -12.57 -14.05
C VAL A 82 19.51 -14.05 -14.05
N ASN A 83 20.38 -14.47 -14.96
CA ASN A 83 20.89 -15.83 -15.05
C ASN A 83 19.78 -16.89 -15.19
N ILE A 84 18.68 -16.56 -15.87
CA ILE A 84 17.56 -17.46 -16.11
C ILE A 84 17.98 -18.52 -17.12
N PRO A 85 18.06 -19.82 -16.75
CA PRO A 85 18.37 -20.89 -17.70
C PRO A 85 17.11 -21.33 -18.43
N ASP A 86 17.17 -21.44 -19.76
CA ASP A 86 16.14 -22.06 -20.61
C ASP A 86 14.69 -21.58 -20.30
N ALA A 87 14.51 -20.27 -20.06
CA ALA A 87 13.26 -19.63 -19.61
C ALA A 87 12.65 -20.13 -18.29
N ASN A 88 13.36 -20.94 -17.51
CA ASN A 88 12.97 -21.27 -16.15
C ASN A 88 13.30 -20.11 -15.20
N ILE A 89 12.38 -19.15 -15.12
CA ILE A 89 12.53 -17.93 -14.29
C ILE A 89 12.82 -18.27 -12.83
N THR A 90 12.22 -19.34 -12.29
CA THR A 90 12.42 -19.77 -10.89
C THR A 90 13.82 -20.29 -10.60
N ALA A 91 14.56 -20.72 -11.62
CA ALA A 91 15.95 -21.14 -11.51
C ALA A 91 16.96 -19.98 -11.72
N GLY A 92 16.48 -18.77 -12.01
CA GLY A 92 17.30 -17.57 -12.11
C GLY A 92 17.64 -16.94 -10.75
N ASP A 93 18.60 -16.03 -10.77
CA ASP A 93 18.97 -15.24 -9.59
C ASP A 93 18.01 -14.05 -9.48
N ILE A 94 17.08 -14.10 -8.52
CA ILE A 94 16.06 -13.07 -8.29
C ILE A 94 16.68 -11.88 -7.56
N LEU A 95 16.90 -10.77 -8.28
CA LEU A 95 17.46 -9.54 -7.72
C LEU A 95 16.38 -8.61 -7.15
N ALA A 96 15.19 -8.63 -7.76
CA ALA A 96 14.00 -8.04 -7.20
C ALA A 96 12.77 -8.88 -7.56
N GLY A 97 12.01 -9.34 -6.56
CA GLY A 97 10.78 -10.10 -6.78
C GLY A 97 9.70 -9.25 -7.46
N PHE A 98 8.76 -9.91 -8.13
CA PHE A 98 7.66 -9.26 -8.83
C PHE A 98 6.79 -8.46 -7.84
N ILE A 99 6.45 -7.23 -8.21
CA ILE A 99 5.37 -6.45 -7.62
C ILE A 99 4.43 -6.02 -8.74
N GLY A 100 3.12 -6.16 -8.52
CA GLY A 100 2.10 -5.73 -9.48
C GLY A 100 2.09 -4.21 -9.70
N SER A 101 1.25 -3.76 -10.63
CA SER A 101 1.06 -2.33 -10.88
C SER A 101 0.56 -1.60 -9.62
N GLY A 102 0.94 -0.34 -9.48
CA GLY A 102 0.53 0.50 -8.35
C GLY A 102 0.55 1.99 -8.66
N PRO A 103 -0.03 2.44 -9.80
CA PRO A 103 -0.16 3.86 -10.08
C PRO A 103 -1.04 4.54 -9.03
N GLY A 104 -0.64 5.72 -8.57
CA GLY A 104 -1.39 6.46 -7.56
C GLY A 104 -2.69 7.04 -8.11
N LYS A 105 -3.67 7.27 -7.23
CA LYS A 105 -4.95 7.87 -7.63
C LYS A 105 -4.74 9.20 -8.35
N GLY A 106 -5.27 9.32 -9.56
CA GLY A 106 -5.15 10.52 -10.39
C GLY A 106 -3.80 10.69 -11.11
N SER A 107 -2.86 9.73 -11.02
CA SER A 107 -1.59 9.81 -11.77
C SER A 107 -1.74 9.53 -13.28
N GLY A 108 -2.88 8.97 -13.68
CA GLY A 108 -3.17 8.54 -15.05
C GLY A 108 -2.59 7.16 -15.37
N LEU A 109 -2.49 6.86 -16.67
CA LEU A 109 -1.95 5.59 -17.15
C LEU A 109 -0.42 5.56 -17.05
N HIS A 110 0.09 4.48 -16.46
CA HIS A 110 1.50 4.11 -16.41
C HIS A 110 1.78 2.96 -17.36
N ARG A 111 2.98 2.95 -17.97
CA ARG A 111 3.47 1.90 -18.87
C ARG A 111 4.23 0.84 -18.08
N TYR A 112 3.76 -0.40 -18.09
CA TYR A 112 4.47 -1.53 -17.47
C TYR A 112 5.16 -2.36 -18.54
N ILE A 113 6.49 -2.24 -18.64
CA ILE A 113 7.28 -2.76 -19.76
C ILE A 113 8.06 -3.97 -19.29
N THR A 114 7.82 -5.14 -19.88
CA THR A 114 8.57 -6.37 -19.58
C THR A 114 9.50 -6.71 -20.74
N LEU A 115 10.79 -6.81 -20.43
CA LEU A 115 11.88 -6.98 -21.38
C LEU A 115 12.68 -8.23 -21.06
N ILE A 116 13.11 -8.91 -22.12
CA ILE A 116 13.98 -10.07 -22.06
C ILE A 116 15.26 -9.74 -22.81
N TYR A 117 16.40 -9.98 -22.17
CA TYR A 117 17.73 -9.85 -22.76
C TYR A 117 18.43 -11.19 -22.76
N LYS A 118 19.19 -11.48 -23.83
CA LYS A 118 20.15 -12.59 -23.82
C LYS A 118 21.39 -12.17 -23.05
N GLN A 119 21.91 -13.06 -22.22
CA GLN A 119 23.19 -12.85 -21.56
C GLN A 119 24.30 -13.52 -22.34
N THR A 120 25.41 -12.81 -22.51
CA THR A 120 26.65 -13.39 -23.07
C THR A 120 27.38 -14.25 -22.04
N ASN A 121 27.25 -13.92 -20.76
CA ASN A 121 27.89 -14.60 -19.63
C ASN A 121 26.98 -14.62 -18.42
N ARG A 122 27.27 -15.47 -17.44
CA ARG A 122 26.62 -15.42 -16.12
C ARG A 122 26.99 -14.12 -15.41
N ILE A 123 26.00 -13.36 -14.97
CA ILE A 123 26.18 -12.17 -14.13
C ILE A 123 26.51 -12.60 -12.70
N LYS A 124 27.52 -12.00 -12.07
CA LYS A 124 27.99 -12.36 -10.72
C LYS A 124 28.06 -11.13 -9.83
N GLY A 125 28.06 -11.34 -8.50
CA GLY A 125 28.29 -10.28 -7.51
C GLY A 125 27.10 -9.36 -7.24
N LEU A 126 25.92 -9.69 -7.76
CA LEU A 126 24.68 -8.97 -7.45
C LEU A 126 23.96 -9.65 -6.29
N VAL A 127 23.42 -8.83 -5.38
CA VAL A 127 22.65 -9.28 -4.21
C VAL A 127 21.21 -8.84 -4.39
N ARG A 128 20.26 -9.68 -3.94
CA ARG A 128 18.85 -9.33 -3.92
C ARG A 128 18.63 -8.08 -3.06
N ASN A 129 17.97 -7.09 -3.64
CA ASN A 129 17.47 -5.91 -2.93
C ASN A 129 16.18 -5.46 -3.60
N ASP A 130 15.08 -5.71 -2.89
CA ASP A 130 13.72 -5.57 -3.38
C ASP A 130 12.83 -4.71 -2.47
N THR A 131 13.47 -3.95 -1.57
CA THR A 131 12.84 -2.87 -0.80
C THR A 131 12.27 -1.79 -1.73
N ILE A 132 11.22 -1.10 -1.30
CA ILE A 132 10.62 -0.03 -2.12
C ILE A 132 11.65 1.04 -2.52
N PRO A 133 12.50 1.58 -1.62
CA PRO A 133 13.49 2.58 -2.01
C PRO A 133 14.49 2.09 -3.06
N SER A 134 14.89 0.81 -3.04
CA SER A 134 15.87 0.27 -4.00
C SER A 134 15.28 -0.01 -5.39
N ARG A 135 13.95 0.08 -5.54
CA ARG A 135 13.27 -0.07 -6.82
C ARG A 135 13.18 1.22 -7.60
N LEU A 136 13.20 2.37 -6.93
CA LEU A 136 13.08 3.69 -7.56
C LEU A 136 14.36 4.07 -8.31
N GLY A 137 14.24 4.88 -9.35
CA GLY A 137 15.41 5.38 -10.08
C GLY A 137 16.16 4.32 -10.90
N PHE A 138 15.59 3.14 -11.11
CA PHE A 138 16.22 2.07 -11.87
C PHE A 138 16.34 2.45 -13.36
N ASN A 139 17.53 2.24 -13.92
CA ASN A 139 17.82 2.54 -15.32
C ASN A 139 18.20 1.25 -16.06
N MET A 140 17.26 0.72 -16.84
CA MET A 140 17.42 -0.53 -17.56
C MET A 140 18.51 -0.45 -18.65
N THR A 141 18.60 0.68 -19.37
CA THR A 141 19.61 0.88 -20.41
C THR A 141 21.03 0.89 -19.83
N LYS A 142 21.21 1.55 -18.68
CA LYS A 142 22.48 1.51 -17.93
C LYS A 142 22.79 0.09 -17.44
N PHE A 143 21.81 -0.60 -16.87
CA PHE A 143 21.99 -2.00 -16.42
C PHE A 143 22.40 -2.92 -17.58
N ALA A 144 21.75 -2.78 -18.74
CA ALA A 144 22.08 -3.55 -19.94
C ALA A 144 23.51 -3.25 -20.43
N LEU A 145 23.95 -1.99 -20.38
CA LEU A 145 25.30 -1.59 -20.74
C LEU A 145 26.34 -2.15 -19.76
N ASP A 146 26.13 -1.94 -18.46
CA ASP A 146 27.05 -2.36 -17.39
C ASP A 146 27.27 -3.89 -17.40
N HIS A 147 26.25 -4.65 -17.81
CA HIS A 147 26.30 -6.12 -17.89
C HIS A 147 26.41 -6.68 -19.31
N LYS A 148 26.67 -5.83 -20.33
CA LYS A 148 26.89 -6.25 -21.73
C LYS A 148 25.76 -7.13 -22.29
N LEU A 149 24.52 -6.75 -21.99
CA LEU A 149 23.31 -7.47 -22.43
C LEU A 149 22.93 -7.18 -23.89
N GLY A 150 23.40 -6.06 -24.44
CA GLY A 150 22.97 -5.57 -25.76
C GLY A 150 21.51 -5.10 -25.76
N GLU A 151 20.85 -5.25 -26.90
CA GLU A 151 19.44 -4.87 -27.07
C GLU A 151 18.48 -5.97 -26.58
N PRO A 152 17.25 -5.62 -26.16
CA PRO A 152 16.27 -6.61 -25.73
C PRO A 152 15.87 -7.52 -26.90
N VAL A 153 15.89 -8.83 -26.67
CA VAL A 153 15.48 -9.82 -27.69
C VAL A 153 13.97 -10.01 -27.75
N SER A 154 13.27 -9.68 -26.66
CA SER A 154 11.82 -9.77 -26.60
C SER A 154 11.25 -8.74 -25.64
N GLY A 155 10.09 -8.17 -25.96
CA GLY A 155 9.43 -7.21 -25.08
C GLY A 155 7.94 -7.10 -25.32
N ASN A 156 7.20 -6.82 -24.26
CA ASN A 156 5.77 -6.54 -24.31
C ASN A 156 5.44 -5.55 -23.17
N PHE A 157 4.30 -4.89 -23.26
CA PHE A 157 3.90 -3.90 -22.27
C PHE A 157 2.38 -3.73 -22.25
N TYR A 158 1.86 -3.27 -21.11
CA TYR A 158 0.47 -2.86 -20.94
C TYR A 158 0.43 -1.49 -20.24
N HIS A 159 -0.75 -0.88 -20.23
CA HIS A 159 -1.03 0.28 -19.40
C HIS A 159 -1.85 -0.12 -18.19
N ALA A 160 -1.59 0.51 -17.05
CA ALA A 160 -2.49 0.45 -15.89
C ALA A 160 -2.63 1.83 -15.28
N GLN A 161 -3.82 2.12 -14.77
CA GLN A 161 -4.11 3.30 -13.95
C GLN A 161 -4.76 2.84 -12.65
N TRP A 162 -4.85 3.76 -11.68
CA TRP A 162 -5.35 3.45 -10.35
C TRP A 162 -6.72 2.75 -10.39
N ASP A 163 -6.87 1.73 -9.54
CA ASP A 163 -8.12 1.15 -9.11
C ASP A 163 -8.08 0.96 -7.57
N GLU A 164 -9.21 0.60 -6.97
CA GLU A 164 -9.37 0.54 -5.52
C GLU A 164 -8.39 -0.43 -4.83
N TYR A 165 -7.93 -1.47 -5.53
CA TYR A 165 -6.95 -2.43 -5.00
C TYR A 165 -5.61 -1.76 -4.62
N VAL A 166 -5.21 -0.69 -5.30
CA VAL A 166 -3.97 0.04 -4.96
C VAL A 166 -4.06 0.61 -3.54
N ASP A 167 -5.20 1.23 -3.21
CA ASP A 167 -5.43 1.81 -1.88
C ASP A 167 -5.55 0.70 -0.83
N GLU A 168 -6.28 -0.39 -1.11
CA GLU A 168 -6.41 -1.54 -0.21
C GLU A 168 -5.05 -2.17 0.12
N ARG A 169 -4.21 -2.40 -0.90
CA ARG A 169 -2.86 -2.96 -0.76
C ARG A 169 -1.97 -2.04 0.07
N ASP A 170 -2.02 -0.73 -0.19
CA ASP A 170 -1.17 0.24 0.51
C ASP A 170 -1.63 0.45 1.95
N ASN A 171 -2.93 0.38 2.22
CA ASN A 171 -3.49 0.34 3.57
C ASN A 171 -3.03 -0.93 4.31
N ASP A 172 -3.21 -2.11 3.73
CA ASP A 172 -2.83 -3.38 4.38
C ASP A 172 -1.34 -3.43 4.72
N ARG A 173 -0.49 -3.01 3.78
CA ARG A 173 0.96 -2.92 4.01
C ARG A 173 1.27 -2.00 5.19
N ALA A 174 0.74 -0.77 5.21
CA ALA A 174 1.05 0.18 6.27
C ALA A 174 0.57 -0.29 7.65
N PHE A 175 -0.64 -0.85 7.74
CA PHE A 175 -1.18 -1.37 9.00
C PHE A 175 -0.34 -2.54 9.55
N ARG A 176 0.19 -3.41 8.68
CA ARG A 176 1.09 -4.50 9.08
C ARG A 176 2.50 -4.01 9.42
N ASP A 177 3.06 -3.12 8.62
CA ASP A 177 4.41 -2.57 8.83
C ASP A 177 4.52 -1.86 10.18
N ASP A 178 3.46 -1.16 10.62
CA ASP A 178 3.40 -0.52 11.94
C ASP A 178 2.85 -1.44 13.04
N GLY A 179 2.62 -2.71 12.74
CA GLY A 179 2.17 -3.74 13.68
C GLY A 179 0.76 -3.55 14.20
N ILE A 180 -0.05 -2.64 13.63
CA ILE A 180 -1.46 -2.46 14.00
C ILE A 180 -2.22 -3.75 13.72
N VAL A 181 -1.88 -4.42 12.61
CA VAL A 181 -2.16 -5.83 12.41
C VAL A 181 -0.89 -6.61 12.81
N PRO A 182 -0.92 -7.51 13.81
CA PRO A 182 -2.10 -7.98 14.55
C PRO A 182 -2.33 -7.33 15.93
N ASP A 183 -1.60 -6.28 16.34
CA ASP A 183 -1.69 -5.79 17.74
C ASP A 183 -3.07 -5.27 18.16
N VAL A 184 -3.85 -4.75 17.20
CA VAL A 184 -5.11 -4.01 17.42
C VAL A 184 -6.29 -4.66 16.72
N ILE A 185 -6.06 -5.17 15.51
CA ILE A 185 -7.06 -5.80 14.64
C ILE A 185 -6.43 -6.95 13.84
N ASP A 186 -7.21 -7.99 13.58
CA ASP A 186 -6.78 -9.15 12.79
C ASP A 186 -6.65 -8.90 11.28
N ALA A 187 -7.44 -7.98 10.72
CA ALA A 187 -7.50 -7.69 9.30
C ALA A 187 -7.51 -6.19 9.00
N SER A 188 -6.67 -5.77 8.06
CA SER A 188 -6.56 -4.37 7.66
C SER A 188 -7.87 -3.87 7.02
N PRO A 189 -8.30 -2.63 7.31
CA PRO A 189 -9.45 -2.03 6.65
C PRO A 189 -9.20 -1.84 5.16
N LYS A 190 -10.21 -2.14 4.34
CA LYS A 190 -10.12 -1.94 2.88
C LYS A 190 -10.19 -0.47 2.49
N GLY A 191 -11.08 0.28 3.15
CA GLY A 191 -11.22 1.72 2.95
C GLY A 191 -10.23 2.54 3.79
N ARG A 192 -10.05 3.80 3.39
CA ARG A 192 -9.29 4.79 4.16
C ARG A 192 -10.23 5.80 4.81
N ILE A 193 -9.92 6.19 6.03
CA ILE A 193 -10.58 7.33 6.70
C ILE A 193 -9.82 8.61 6.34
N GLU A 194 -10.53 9.65 5.94
CA GLU A 194 -9.99 11.00 5.80
C GLU A 194 -10.10 11.73 7.16
N VAL A 195 -8.96 11.97 7.80
CA VAL A 195 -8.91 12.67 9.10
C VAL A 195 -8.22 14.01 8.90
N THR A 196 -8.90 15.09 9.32
CA THR A 196 -8.36 16.46 9.26
C THR A 196 -8.50 17.13 10.62
N PHE A 197 -7.38 17.45 11.24
CA PHE A 197 -7.31 18.26 12.46
C PHE A 197 -7.40 19.76 12.14
N ALA A 198 -7.42 20.59 13.18
CA ALA A 198 -7.39 22.04 13.05
C ALA A 198 -6.21 22.52 12.17
N ASN A 199 -6.36 23.68 11.55
CA ASN A 199 -5.39 24.24 10.60
C ASN A 199 -5.14 23.38 9.34
N ASN A 200 -6.15 22.59 8.92
CA ASN A 200 -6.09 21.72 7.75
C ASN A 200 -4.96 20.67 7.78
N ILE A 201 -4.60 20.21 8.98
CA ILE A 201 -3.60 19.16 9.15
C ILE A 201 -4.27 17.83 8.81
N THR A 202 -3.88 17.23 7.69
CA THR A 202 -4.42 15.95 7.22
C THR A 202 -3.60 14.77 7.72
N VAL A 203 -4.26 13.66 8.03
CA VAL A 203 -3.60 12.41 8.44
C VAL A 203 -3.49 11.47 7.25
N ASN A 204 -2.26 11.08 6.94
CA ASN A 204 -1.95 9.86 6.18
C ASN A 204 -1.44 8.77 7.13
N LEU A 205 -1.46 7.51 6.67
CA LEU A 205 -0.95 6.37 7.43
C LEU A 205 0.46 6.66 7.97
N GLY A 206 0.62 6.60 9.29
CA GLY A 206 1.91 6.82 9.96
C GLY A 206 2.36 8.27 10.06
N THR A 207 1.50 9.25 9.74
CA THR A 207 1.83 10.68 9.89
C THR A 207 2.27 10.96 11.33
N GLN A 208 3.42 11.60 11.51
CA GLN A 208 3.86 12.02 12.84
C GLN A 208 3.26 13.38 13.18
N LEU A 209 2.51 13.44 14.28
CA LEU A 209 1.87 14.66 14.77
C LEU A 209 2.23 14.91 16.24
N THR A 210 2.21 16.17 16.62
CA THR A 210 2.36 16.57 18.03
C THR A 210 1.03 16.49 18.79
N PRO A 211 1.05 16.30 20.11
CA PRO A 211 -0.15 16.39 20.96
C PRO A 211 -0.91 17.71 20.80
N ALA A 212 -0.19 18.82 20.58
CA ALA A 212 -0.80 20.13 20.36
C ALA A 212 -1.66 20.15 19.08
N GLN A 213 -1.14 19.60 17.98
CA GLN A 213 -1.86 19.51 16.69
C GLN A 213 -3.10 18.61 16.76
N THR A 214 -3.11 17.66 17.69
CA THR A 214 -4.15 16.63 17.82
C THR A 214 -5.04 16.83 19.04
N SER A 215 -4.95 18.00 19.68
CA SER A 215 -5.66 18.32 20.93
C SER A 215 -7.17 18.53 20.76
N GLN A 216 -7.62 18.88 19.55
CA GLN A 216 -9.04 19.11 19.24
C GLN A 216 -9.60 17.98 18.39
N GLN A 217 -10.89 17.68 18.55
CA GLN A 217 -11.57 16.66 17.78
C GLN A 217 -11.43 16.95 16.26
N PRO A 218 -10.98 15.97 15.45
CA PRO A 218 -10.82 16.17 14.02
C PRO A 218 -12.16 16.05 13.27
N LEU A 219 -12.19 16.57 12.03
CA LEU A 219 -13.14 16.14 11.02
C LEU A 219 -12.74 14.75 10.53
N VAL A 220 -13.72 13.85 10.46
CA VAL A 220 -13.52 12.45 10.04
C VAL A 220 -14.54 12.11 8.96
N GLU A 221 -14.06 11.70 7.78
CA GLU A 221 -14.90 11.25 6.68
C GLU A 221 -14.48 9.86 6.17
N TRP A 222 -15.45 9.11 5.64
CA TRP A 222 -15.24 7.80 5.02
C TRP A 222 -16.29 7.56 3.94
N GLN A 223 -16.08 6.54 3.11
CA GLN A 223 -17.05 6.11 2.11
C GLN A 223 -18.23 5.42 2.79
N THR A 224 -19.45 5.87 2.48
CA THR A 224 -20.68 5.39 3.11
C THR A 224 -21.58 4.64 2.14
N VAL A 225 -22.24 3.60 2.63
CA VAL A 225 -23.38 2.95 1.98
C VAL A 225 -24.66 3.69 2.37
N LYS A 226 -25.60 3.80 1.42
CA LYS A 226 -26.87 4.51 1.62
C LYS A 226 -27.65 3.88 2.79
N CYS A 227 -28.11 4.72 3.71
CA CYS A 227 -28.88 4.35 4.91
C CYS A 227 -28.16 3.44 5.92
N ALA A 228 -26.85 3.23 5.80
CA ALA A 228 -26.08 2.47 6.78
C ALA A 228 -25.80 3.29 8.05
N LEU A 229 -25.67 2.59 9.17
CA LEU A 229 -25.16 3.13 10.43
C LEU A 229 -23.72 2.66 10.65
N TYR A 230 -22.93 3.46 11.35
CA TYR A 230 -21.52 3.20 11.59
C TYR A 230 -21.13 3.34 13.05
N THR A 231 -20.10 2.60 13.45
CA THR A 231 -19.35 2.81 14.70
C THR A 231 -17.97 3.34 14.36
N LEU A 232 -17.56 4.44 15.01
CA LEU A 232 -16.22 5.03 14.92
C LEU A 232 -15.47 4.81 16.24
N ALA A 233 -14.22 4.35 16.16
CA ALA A 233 -13.31 4.21 17.29
C ALA A 233 -11.97 4.91 17.01
N LEU A 234 -11.38 5.51 18.04
CA LEU A 234 -9.98 5.93 18.10
C LEU A 234 -9.33 5.25 19.31
N VAL A 235 -8.29 4.45 19.07
CA VAL A 235 -7.60 3.67 20.11
C VAL A 235 -6.08 3.88 20.10
N ASP A 236 -5.47 3.85 21.29
CA ASP A 236 -4.01 3.82 21.48
C ASP A 236 -3.56 2.46 22.05
N PRO A 237 -2.97 1.55 21.25
CA PRO A 237 -2.52 0.24 21.70
C PRO A 237 -1.24 0.28 22.53
N ASP A 238 -0.61 1.45 22.64
CA ASP A 238 0.72 1.63 23.18
C ASP A 238 0.68 2.26 24.59
N ALA A 239 -0.47 2.50 25.19
CA ALA A 239 -0.54 3.09 26.54
C ALA A 239 -0.02 2.13 27.65
N PRO A 240 0.83 2.57 28.59
CA PRO A 240 1.48 3.89 28.68
C PRO A 240 2.77 3.99 27.85
N SER A 241 3.35 2.87 27.39
CA SER A 241 4.44 2.86 26.40
C SER A 241 4.32 1.64 25.47
N ARG A 242 4.75 1.77 24.21
CA ARG A 242 4.76 0.65 23.25
C ARG A 242 5.60 -0.54 23.74
N VAL A 243 6.65 -0.28 24.53
CA VAL A 243 7.54 -1.30 25.09
C VAL A 243 6.88 -2.08 26.22
N ASP A 244 6.07 -1.42 27.05
CA ASP A 244 5.34 -2.02 28.17
C ASP A 244 3.88 -1.48 28.22
N PRO A 245 2.98 -1.98 27.35
CA PRO A 245 1.66 -1.39 27.15
C PRO A 245 0.61 -1.96 28.13
N ILE A 246 0.82 -1.80 29.44
CA ILE A 246 -0.07 -2.37 30.48
C ILE A 246 -1.52 -1.82 30.48
N TYR A 247 -1.75 -0.69 29.80
CA TYR A 247 -3.06 -0.06 29.60
C TYR A 247 -3.53 -0.15 28.14
N ARG A 248 -2.88 -1.00 27.33
CA ARG A 248 -3.10 -1.21 25.89
C ARG A 248 -4.55 -1.01 25.47
N ASN A 249 -4.69 -0.37 24.33
CA ASN A 249 -5.93 0.01 23.68
C ASN A 249 -6.70 1.01 24.55
N TRP A 250 -6.06 2.14 24.85
CA TRP A 250 -6.73 3.27 25.49
C TRP A 250 -7.77 3.85 24.54
N ARG A 251 -9.02 3.91 24.99
CA ARG A 251 -10.16 4.40 24.21
C ARG A 251 -10.19 5.92 24.20
N HIS A 252 -9.69 6.53 23.13
CA HIS A 252 -9.70 7.99 22.95
C HIS A 252 -11.03 8.52 22.44
N TRP A 253 -11.73 7.75 21.60
CA TRP A 253 -13.04 8.15 21.07
C TRP A 253 -13.85 6.92 20.69
N LEU A 254 -15.14 6.88 21.04
CA LEU A 254 -16.04 5.82 20.62
C LEU A 254 -17.46 6.36 20.42
N VAL A 255 -17.99 6.23 19.21
CA VAL A 255 -19.33 6.68 18.83
C VAL A 255 -20.01 5.58 18.03
N MET A 256 -21.21 5.18 18.44
CA MET A 256 -22.04 4.18 17.76
C MET A 256 -23.20 4.81 17.01
N ASN A 257 -23.87 4.04 16.16
CA ASN A 257 -25.11 4.41 15.48
C ASN A 257 -25.02 5.71 14.68
N ILE A 258 -23.85 6.00 14.07
CA ILE A 258 -23.63 7.20 13.26
C ILE A 258 -24.39 7.04 11.94
N PRO A 259 -25.38 7.89 11.61
CA PRO A 259 -26.07 7.81 10.33
C PRO A 259 -25.20 8.37 9.20
N GLY A 260 -24.78 7.49 8.29
CA GLY A 260 -23.79 7.81 7.26
C GLY A 260 -22.48 8.28 7.90
N LYS A 261 -22.12 9.56 7.74
CA LYS A 261 -20.94 10.18 8.35
C LYS A 261 -21.26 11.29 9.36
N GLN A 262 -22.51 11.39 9.81
CA GLN A 262 -22.97 12.47 10.68
C GLN A 262 -22.71 12.16 12.16
N ILE A 263 -21.44 12.24 12.58
CA ILE A 263 -20.98 11.81 13.91
C ILE A 263 -21.77 12.45 15.07
N SER A 264 -22.20 13.71 14.92
CA SER A 264 -22.99 14.41 15.94
C SER A 264 -24.37 13.81 16.23
N TYR A 265 -24.88 12.94 15.36
CA TYR A 265 -26.14 12.22 15.55
C TYR A 265 -25.94 10.80 16.10
N GLY A 266 -24.69 10.37 16.30
CA GLY A 266 -24.37 9.08 16.90
C GLY A 266 -24.49 9.07 18.42
N ASN A 267 -24.52 7.88 19.00
CA ASN A 267 -24.45 7.67 20.44
C ASN A 267 -22.99 7.73 20.90
N ILE A 268 -22.62 8.81 21.60
CA ILE A 268 -21.27 8.99 22.14
C ILE A 268 -21.08 8.11 23.38
N ILE A 269 -20.25 7.08 23.26
CA ILE A 269 -19.89 6.19 24.37
C ILE A 269 -18.70 6.76 25.14
N SER A 270 -17.73 7.32 24.42
CA SER A 270 -16.67 8.13 25.01
C SER A 270 -16.41 9.31 24.11
N ALA A 271 -16.44 10.52 24.66
CA ALA A 271 -16.08 11.73 23.94
C ALA A 271 -14.60 11.71 23.54
N PHE A 272 -14.28 12.43 22.48
CA PHE A 272 -12.91 12.56 21.98
C PHE A 272 -11.99 13.12 23.08
N GLU A 273 -10.90 12.42 23.32
CA GLU A 273 -9.79 12.87 24.14
C GLU A 273 -8.51 12.83 23.31
N GLY A 274 -7.81 13.96 23.22
CA GLY A 274 -6.60 14.07 22.41
C GLY A 274 -5.43 13.21 22.93
N PRO A 275 -4.43 12.92 22.09
CA PRO A 275 -3.19 12.28 22.48
C PRO A 275 -2.48 12.97 23.65
N ALA A 276 -2.04 12.19 24.63
CA ALA A 276 -1.21 12.66 25.74
C ALA A 276 -0.20 11.57 26.17
N PRO A 277 0.64 11.07 25.23
CA PRO A 277 1.58 10.00 25.56
C PRO A 277 2.60 10.48 26.60
N PRO A 278 2.97 9.68 27.61
CA PRO A 278 3.91 10.12 28.64
C PRO A 278 5.28 10.51 28.05
N ALA A 279 5.97 11.45 28.70
CA ALA A 279 7.28 11.87 28.22
C ALA A 279 8.28 10.70 28.29
N GLY A 280 9.07 10.51 27.21
CA GLY A 280 10.09 9.48 27.14
C GLY A 280 9.60 8.07 26.75
N THR A 281 8.32 7.88 26.43
CA THR A 281 7.77 6.57 26.01
C THR A 281 7.83 6.32 24.50
N GLY A 282 8.31 7.31 23.74
CA GLY A 282 8.41 7.25 22.28
C GLY A 282 7.09 7.53 21.58
N TYR A 283 6.99 7.10 20.32
CA TYR A 283 5.77 7.26 19.53
C TYR A 283 4.72 6.21 19.91
N HIS A 284 3.50 6.69 20.15
CA HIS A 284 2.29 5.89 20.29
C HIS A 284 1.51 5.93 18.97
N ARG A 285 0.84 4.83 18.64
CA ARG A 285 -0.04 4.70 17.48
C ARG A 285 -1.46 5.10 17.87
N TYR A 286 -2.07 6.03 17.14
CA TYR A 286 -3.45 6.43 17.33
C TYR A 286 -4.27 5.97 16.13
N VAL A 287 -5.05 4.91 16.32
CA VAL A 287 -5.68 4.14 15.25
C VAL A 287 -7.17 4.49 15.17
N PHE A 288 -7.58 5.10 14.07
CA PHE A 288 -8.98 5.29 13.71
C PHE A 288 -9.51 4.06 12.98
N LEU A 289 -10.68 3.58 13.42
CA LEU A 289 -11.39 2.45 12.81
C LEU A 289 -12.87 2.80 12.66
N VAL A 290 -13.43 2.47 11.50
CA VAL A 290 -14.87 2.58 11.23
C VAL A 290 -15.43 1.21 10.89
N TYR A 291 -16.53 0.85 11.52
CA TYR A 291 -17.27 -0.39 11.29
C TYR A 291 -18.67 -0.07 10.77
N GLU A 292 -19.14 -0.82 9.77
CA GLU A 292 -20.52 -0.76 9.30
C GLU A 292 -21.42 -1.65 10.18
N GLN A 293 -22.53 -1.10 10.67
CA GLN A 293 -23.51 -1.84 11.47
C GLN A 293 -24.54 -2.51 10.56
N LYS A 294 -24.28 -3.75 10.15
CA LYS A 294 -25.12 -4.51 9.21
C LYS A 294 -26.53 -4.80 9.73
N GLN A 295 -26.70 -4.81 11.05
CA GLN A 295 -27.94 -5.03 11.78
C GLN A 295 -28.77 -3.75 11.98
N GLY A 296 -28.28 -2.59 11.51
CA GLY A 296 -28.92 -1.31 11.75
C GLY A 296 -28.61 -0.77 13.15
N TYR A 297 -29.63 -0.22 13.82
CA TYR A 297 -29.47 0.39 15.15
C TYR A 297 -29.12 -0.67 16.20
N ILE A 298 -28.13 -0.36 17.03
CA ILE A 298 -27.66 -1.22 18.11
C ILE A 298 -27.87 -0.46 19.42
N GLU A 299 -28.49 -1.10 20.42
CA GLU A 299 -28.61 -0.49 21.75
C GLU A 299 -27.20 -0.18 22.32
N PRO A 300 -26.86 1.10 22.52
CA PRO A 300 -25.52 1.49 22.94
C PRO A 300 -25.29 1.16 24.42
N PRO A 301 -24.05 0.84 24.83
CA PRO A 301 -23.72 0.84 26.25
C PRO A 301 -23.86 2.25 26.84
N PRO A 302 -23.94 2.39 28.17
CA PRO A 302 -23.88 3.70 28.82
C PRO A 302 -22.61 4.46 28.44
N ARG A 303 -22.72 5.79 28.35
CA ARG A 303 -21.56 6.66 28.18
C ARG A 303 -20.60 6.48 29.35
N ASP A 304 -19.33 6.26 29.04
CA ASP A 304 -18.23 6.07 29.97
C ASP A 304 -16.99 6.82 29.46
N ASP A 305 -16.82 8.03 29.97
CA ASP A 305 -15.64 8.87 29.70
C ASP A 305 -14.49 8.62 30.69
N VAL A 306 -14.67 7.73 31.68
CA VAL A 306 -13.74 7.55 32.79
C VAL A 306 -12.90 6.29 32.61
N ASN A 307 -13.52 5.13 32.36
CA ASN A 307 -12.80 3.87 32.22
C ASN A 307 -12.41 3.59 30.75
N ARG A 308 -11.29 4.19 30.34
CA ARG A 308 -10.79 4.14 28.95
C ARG A 308 -9.72 3.08 28.70
N GLN A 309 -9.05 2.61 29.74
CA GLN A 309 -7.96 1.65 29.66
C GLN A 309 -8.42 0.24 29.28
N ARG A 310 -7.54 -0.56 28.69
CA ARG A 310 -7.77 -1.99 28.39
C ARG A 310 -9.02 -2.26 27.53
N PHE A 311 -9.33 -1.36 26.60
CA PHE A 311 -10.49 -1.51 25.73
C PHE A 311 -10.13 -2.33 24.48
N SER A 312 -10.56 -3.58 24.40
CA SER A 312 -10.37 -4.37 23.17
C SER A 312 -11.41 -3.99 22.11
N ILE A 313 -10.96 -3.38 21.00
CA ILE A 313 -11.85 -3.07 19.87
C ILE A 313 -12.34 -4.34 19.16
N GLU A 314 -11.57 -5.42 19.19
CA GLU A 314 -11.98 -6.72 18.61
C GLU A 314 -13.05 -7.40 19.45
N GLU A 315 -12.92 -7.42 20.77
CA GLU A 315 -13.96 -7.93 21.66
C GLU A 315 -15.23 -7.07 21.54
N PHE A 316 -15.08 -5.76 21.46
CA PHE A 316 -16.20 -4.84 21.23
C PHE A 316 -16.89 -5.14 19.89
N ALA A 317 -16.13 -5.25 18.80
CA ALA A 317 -16.66 -5.58 17.48
C ALA A 317 -17.35 -6.95 17.46
N THR A 318 -16.82 -7.93 18.19
CA THR A 318 -17.42 -9.26 18.34
C THR A 318 -18.74 -9.19 19.12
N ASN A 319 -18.74 -8.56 20.30
CA ASN A 319 -19.92 -8.43 21.17
C ASN A 319 -21.08 -7.71 20.48
N TYR A 320 -20.77 -6.72 19.65
CA TYR A 320 -21.77 -5.97 18.90
C TYR A 320 -21.93 -6.45 17.45
N THR A 321 -21.32 -7.58 17.06
CA THR A 321 -21.43 -8.17 15.70
C THR A 321 -21.13 -7.17 14.58
N LEU A 322 -20.09 -6.35 14.75
CA LEU A 322 -19.68 -5.32 13.80
C LEU A 322 -18.89 -5.89 12.59
N GLY A 323 -18.28 -7.08 12.76
CA GLY A 323 -17.41 -7.68 11.75
C GLY A 323 -16.06 -6.96 11.62
N GLU A 324 -15.49 -6.95 10.43
CA GLU A 324 -14.22 -6.27 10.12
C GLU A 324 -14.40 -4.76 9.93
N PRO A 325 -13.38 -3.95 10.25
CA PRO A 325 -13.42 -2.51 9.98
C PRO A 325 -13.49 -2.26 8.47
N VAL A 326 -14.43 -1.40 8.03
CA VAL A 326 -14.60 -1.04 6.62
C VAL A 326 -13.65 0.06 6.18
N ALA A 327 -13.18 0.89 7.11
CA ALA A 327 -12.18 1.91 6.85
C ALA A 327 -11.28 2.15 8.08
N GLY A 328 -10.03 2.56 7.84
CA GLY A 328 -9.12 2.99 8.90
C GLY A 328 -8.09 4.01 8.45
N ASN A 329 -7.45 4.62 9.43
CA ASN A 329 -6.26 5.47 9.28
C ASN A 329 -5.55 5.56 10.63
N TYR A 330 -4.30 5.99 10.68
CA TYR A 330 -3.61 6.18 11.95
C TYR A 330 -2.51 7.23 11.83
N PHE A 331 -2.18 7.81 12.96
CA PHE A 331 -1.03 8.70 13.11
C PHE A 331 -0.18 8.28 14.30
N LEU A 332 1.03 8.80 14.36
CA LEU A 332 1.97 8.61 15.46
C LEU A 332 2.09 9.91 16.24
N ALA A 333 2.06 9.85 17.57
CA ALA A 333 2.37 11.02 18.39
C ALA A 333 3.27 10.67 19.57
N ASN A 334 4.12 11.62 19.94
CA ASN A 334 4.97 11.56 21.11
C ASN A 334 5.07 12.93 21.78
N ILE A 335 5.48 12.97 23.04
CA ILE A 335 5.95 14.20 23.67
C ILE A 335 7.47 14.26 23.50
N ASN A 336 7.94 15.06 22.55
CA ASN A 336 9.34 15.47 22.51
C ASN A 336 9.53 16.61 23.51
N LEU A 337 10.18 16.34 24.65
CA LEU A 337 10.75 17.39 25.49
C LEU A 337 11.97 17.95 24.75
N HIS A 338 11.76 18.96 23.90
CA HIS A 338 12.86 19.84 23.50
C HIS A 338 13.19 20.71 24.72
N PHE A 339 14.23 20.33 25.44
CA PHE A 339 14.85 21.16 26.48
C PHE A 339 15.74 22.23 25.85
#